data_AF-A0A150WJ99-F1
#
_entry.id   AF-A0A150WJ99-F1
#
_cell.length_a   1.000
_cell.length_b   1.000
_cell.length_c   1.000
_cell.angle_alpha   90.00
_cell.angle_beta   90.00
_cell.angle_gamma   90.00
#
_symmetry.space_group_name_H-M   'P 1'
#
loop_
_entity.id
_entity.type
_entity.pdbx_description
1 polymer ?
#
loop_
_entity_poly.entity_id
_entity_poly.type
_entity_poly.pdbx_seq_one_letter_code
_entity_poly.pdbx_strand_id
1 'polypeptide(L)'
;MNLLLRGAWASVMATSSMTMAMFKMHQGLDSEEQSPLPPALLTDDIQRKIGLAPNAAAEIKEELTMFSHYGYGALGGMTYSALTQKSEMHPLLKGSLFGLGVWGVSYFGLIPGLNLNPSGTKMTPSRNAMMLLAHLAWGASLGFAENELKKRGKTLLDGKSNPHKLQ
;
A
#
# COMPACT_ATOMS: atom_id res chain seq x y z
N MET A 1 -7.84 14.65 -14.30
CA MET A 1 -6.67 13.79 -13.96
C MET A 1 -6.68 12.53 -14.82
N ASN A 2 -5.51 12.11 -15.32
CA ASN A 2 -5.34 10.83 -16.02
C ASN A 2 -5.69 9.65 -15.07
N LEU A 3 -6.21 8.55 -15.62
CA LEU A 3 -6.63 7.35 -14.88
C LEU A 3 -5.52 6.78 -13.98
N LEU A 4 -4.32 6.60 -14.53
CA LEU A 4 -3.19 6.00 -13.82
C LEU A 4 -2.67 6.95 -12.74
N LEU A 5 -2.55 8.24 -13.07
CA LEU A 5 -2.12 9.26 -12.11
C LEU A 5 -3.10 9.37 -10.92
N ARG A 6 -4.41 9.24 -11.19
CA ARG A 6 -5.42 9.17 -10.13
C ARG A 6 -5.23 7.96 -9.23
N GLY A 7 -5.01 6.79 -9.82
CA GLY A 7 -4.72 5.56 -9.06
C GLY A 7 -3.48 5.69 -8.20
N ALA A 8 -2.40 6.22 -8.77
CA ALA A 8 -1.14 6.43 -8.07
C ALA A 8 -1.33 7.34 -6.83
N TRP A 9 -1.96 8.51 -6.98
CA TRP A 9 -2.21 9.42 -5.87
C TRP A 9 -3.15 8.85 -4.81
N ALA A 10 -4.23 8.19 -5.25
CA ALA A 10 -5.15 7.52 -4.33
C ALA A 10 -4.41 6.49 -3.48
N SER A 11 -3.50 5.72 -4.10
CA SER A 11 -2.74 4.73 -3.36
C SER A 11 -1.65 5.33 -2.49
N VAL A 12 -1.02 6.44 -2.86
CA VAL A 12 -0.09 7.15 -1.96
C VAL A 12 -0.80 7.56 -0.67
N MET A 13 -2.02 8.10 -0.77
CA MET A 13 -2.85 8.41 0.40
C MET A 13 -3.20 7.15 1.21
N ALA A 14 -3.57 6.07 0.52
CA ALA A 14 -3.90 4.79 1.16
C ALA A 14 -2.70 4.13 1.85
N THR A 15 -1.49 4.25 1.29
CA THR A 15 -0.26 3.75 1.90
C THR A 15 -0.03 4.41 3.25
N SER A 16 -0.30 5.71 3.39
CA SER A 16 -0.26 6.37 4.71
C SER A 16 -1.25 5.76 5.72
N SER A 17 -2.47 5.40 5.28
CA SER A 17 -3.45 4.69 6.13
C SER A 17 -2.92 3.33 6.57
N MET A 18 -2.30 2.58 5.65
CA MET A 18 -1.69 1.28 5.93
C MET A 18 -0.54 1.40 6.93
N THR A 19 0.38 2.35 6.72
CA THR A 19 1.52 2.60 7.60
C THR A 19 1.05 2.90 9.02
N MET A 20 0.06 3.78 9.16
CA MET A 20 -0.53 4.10 10.46
C MET A 20 -1.18 2.88 11.12
N ALA A 21 -1.89 2.06 10.34
CA ALA A 21 -2.48 0.83 10.85
C ALA A 21 -1.42 -0.17 11.33
N MET A 22 -0.34 -0.36 10.54
CA MET A 22 0.79 -1.21 10.92
C MET A 22 1.44 -0.73 12.21
N PHE A 23 1.75 0.56 12.35
CA PHE A 23 2.35 1.10 13.57
C PHE A 23 1.49 0.83 14.81
N LYS A 24 0.18 1.07 14.72
CA LYS A 24 -0.74 0.83 15.85
C LYS A 24 -0.88 -0.64 16.19
N MET A 25 -1.03 -1.51 15.20
CA MET A 25 -1.18 -2.95 15.44
C MET A 25 0.11 -3.59 15.92
N HIS A 26 1.26 -3.13 15.43
CA HIS A 26 2.58 -3.63 15.85
C HIS A 26 2.86 -3.37 17.33
N GLN A 27 2.43 -2.22 17.86
CA GLN A 27 2.50 -1.91 19.30
C GLN A 27 1.66 -2.87 20.17
N GLY A 28 0.64 -3.51 19.60
CA GLY A 28 -0.21 -4.47 20.30
C GLY A 28 0.26 -5.92 20.21
N LEU A 29 1.36 -6.20 19.51
CA LEU A 29 1.94 -7.55 19.42
C LEU A 29 2.76 -7.88 20.68
N ASP A 30 2.89 -9.17 20.98
CA ASP A 30 3.79 -9.66 22.02
C ASP A 30 5.24 -9.21 21.72
N SER A 31 6.02 -8.93 22.75
CA SER A 31 7.38 -8.36 22.58
C SER A 31 8.29 -9.25 21.71
N GLU A 32 8.10 -10.57 21.72
CA GLU A 32 8.85 -11.52 20.88
C GLU A 32 8.50 -11.38 19.37
N GLU A 33 7.32 -10.84 19.06
CA GLU A 33 6.82 -10.65 17.70
C GLU A 33 7.06 -9.23 17.15
N GLN A 34 7.60 -8.32 17.97
CA GLN A 34 7.86 -6.91 17.62
C GLN A 34 9.15 -6.70 16.80
N SER A 35 9.52 -7.64 15.93
CA SER A 35 10.59 -7.38 14.95
C SER A 35 10.20 -6.28 13.96
N PRO A 36 11.15 -5.70 13.20
CA PRO A 36 10.86 -4.66 12.21
C PRO A 36 9.73 -5.04 11.24
N LEU A 37 9.00 -4.03 10.77
CA LEU A 37 7.87 -4.23 9.87
C LEU A 37 8.30 -4.83 8.52
N PRO A 38 7.43 -5.59 7.85
CA PRO A 38 7.77 -6.24 6.58
C PRO A 38 8.34 -5.35 5.47
N PRO A 39 7.91 -4.09 5.26
CA PRO A 39 8.54 -3.24 4.25
C PRO A 39 10.05 -3.02 4.49
N ALA A 40 10.47 -2.87 5.74
CA ALA A 40 11.88 -2.70 6.10
C ALA A 40 12.66 -4.00 5.88
N LEU A 41 12.12 -5.13 6.32
CA LEU A 41 12.72 -6.45 6.13
C LEU A 41 12.88 -6.79 4.65
N LEU A 42 11.85 -6.51 3.84
CA LEU A 42 11.86 -6.78 2.40
C LEU A 42 12.88 -5.89 1.68
N THR A 43 12.94 -4.61 2.03
CA THR A 43 13.89 -3.66 1.45
C THR A 43 15.33 -4.08 1.75
N ASP A 44 15.62 -4.45 2.99
CA ASP A 44 16.94 -4.93 3.42
C ASP A 44 17.32 -6.25 2.73
N ASP A 45 16.37 -7.17 2.56
CA ASP A 45 16.62 -8.44 1.86
C ASP A 45 16.87 -8.25 0.36
N ILE A 46 16.12 -7.35 -0.29
CA ILE A 46 16.35 -6.99 -1.69
C ILE A 46 17.73 -6.37 -1.85
N GLN A 47 18.09 -5.37 -1.01
CA GLN A 47 19.40 -4.72 -1.06
C GLN A 47 20.55 -5.74 -0.98
N ARG A 48 20.47 -6.67 -0.02
CA ARG A 48 21.46 -7.76 0.11
C ARG A 48 21.59 -8.59 -1.15
N LYS A 49 20.47 -8.94 -1.79
CA LYS A 49 20.47 -9.77 -3.00
C LYS A 49 21.04 -9.09 -4.23
N ILE A 50 20.84 -7.78 -4.36
CA ILE A 50 21.35 -7.01 -5.51
C ILE A 50 22.74 -6.41 -5.27
N GLY A 51 23.39 -6.75 -4.15
CA GLY A 51 24.76 -6.34 -3.85
C GLY A 51 24.91 -4.86 -3.51
N LEU A 52 23.82 -4.17 -3.12
CA LEU A 52 23.92 -2.80 -2.60
C LEU A 52 24.52 -2.83 -1.19
N ALA A 53 25.38 -1.85 -0.90
CA ALA A 53 26.23 -1.84 0.28
C ALA A 53 25.43 -2.10 1.58
N PRO A 54 25.72 -3.19 2.32
CA PRO A 54 24.99 -3.55 3.54
C PRO A 54 25.14 -2.53 4.69
N ASN A 55 26.09 -1.59 4.54
CA ASN A 55 26.51 -0.61 5.54
C ASN A 55 25.94 0.80 5.27
N ALA A 56 24.89 0.94 4.45
CA ALA A 56 24.19 2.23 4.35
C ALA A 56 23.78 2.70 5.75
N ALA A 57 23.98 4.00 6.02
CA ALA A 57 23.56 4.62 7.29
C ALA A 57 22.08 4.31 7.56
N ALA A 58 21.71 4.17 8.83
CA ALA A 58 20.35 3.79 9.22
C ALA A 58 19.27 4.69 8.60
N GLU A 59 19.54 5.99 8.50
CA GLU A 59 18.67 6.98 7.85
C GLU A 59 18.39 6.65 6.38
N ILE A 60 19.42 6.29 5.61
CA ILE A 60 19.28 5.93 4.18
C ILE A 60 18.41 4.66 4.03
N LYS A 61 18.51 3.71 4.97
CA LYS A 61 17.69 2.49 4.94
C LYS A 61 16.21 2.78 5.24
N GLU A 62 15.93 3.69 6.16
CA GLU A 62 14.57 4.13 6.47
C GLU A 62 13.94 4.86 5.28
N GLU A 63 14.65 5.83 4.70
CA GLU A 63 14.19 6.57 3.52
C GLU A 63 13.92 5.64 2.35
N LEU A 64 14.82 4.70 2.08
CA LEU A 64 14.66 3.74 0.98
C LEU A 64 13.49 2.78 1.25
N THR A 65 13.27 2.40 2.51
CA THR A 65 12.09 1.61 2.90
C THR A 65 10.80 2.38 2.60
N MET A 66 10.72 3.65 3.03
CA MET A 66 9.55 4.49 2.80
C MET A 66 9.34 4.75 1.31
N PHE A 67 10.39 5.11 0.58
CA PHE A 67 10.33 5.33 -0.86
C PHE A 67 9.85 4.08 -1.60
N SER A 68 10.41 2.91 -1.27
CA SER A 68 10.01 1.64 -1.87
C SER A 68 8.56 1.27 -1.51
N HIS A 69 8.14 1.51 -0.26
CA HIS A 69 6.78 1.22 0.19
C HIS A 69 5.73 2.07 -0.53
N TYR A 70 5.99 3.38 -0.63
CA TYR A 70 5.11 4.30 -1.35
C TYR A 70 5.16 4.10 -2.86
N GLY A 71 6.33 3.80 -3.42
CA GLY A 71 6.50 3.47 -4.84
C GLY A 71 5.74 2.21 -5.24
N TYR A 72 5.86 1.14 -4.45
CA TYR A 72 5.09 -0.09 -4.63
C TYR A 72 3.58 0.16 -4.50
N GLY A 73 3.17 0.95 -3.50
CA GLY A 73 1.79 1.41 -3.37
C GLY A 73 1.29 2.13 -4.61
N ALA A 74 2.04 3.13 -5.10
CA ALA A 74 1.66 3.90 -6.29
C ALA A 74 1.45 2.99 -7.52
N LEU A 75 2.34 2.01 -7.74
CA LEU A 75 2.17 1.00 -8.79
C LEU A 75 0.90 0.18 -8.58
N GLY A 76 0.64 -0.28 -7.35
CA GLY A 76 -0.60 -0.96 -6.98
C GLY A 76 -1.84 -0.12 -7.28
N GLY A 77 -1.80 1.18 -7.01
CA GLY A 77 -2.87 2.13 -7.34
C GLY A 77 -3.10 2.29 -8.84
N MET A 78 -2.03 2.37 -9.64
CA MET A 78 -2.14 2.38 -11.11
C MET A 78 -2.82 1.10 -11.62
N THR A 79 -2.39 -0.06 -11.12
CA THR A 79 -2.98 -1.36 -11.44
C THR A 79 -4.45 -1.44 -11.03
N TYR A 80 -4.80 -1.01 -9.81
CA TYR A 80 -6.17 -0.94 -9.33
C TYR A 80 -7.05 -0.12 -10.28
N SER A 81 -6.64 1.10 -10.63
CA SER A 81 -7.41 1.96 -11.52
C SER A 81 -7.58 1.36 -12.91
N ALA A 82 -6.53 0.72 -13.45
CA ALA A 82 -6.58 0.07 -14.76
C ALA A 82 -7.54 -1.14 -14.78
N LEU A 83 -7.50 -1.98 -13.76
CA LEU A 83 -8.32 -3.19 -13.66
C LEU A 83 -9.78 -2.89 -13.30
N THR A 84 -10.02 -1.82 -12.53
CA THR A 84 -11.33 -1.58 -11.92
C THR A 84 -12.12 -0.42 -12.51
N GLN A 85 -11.61 0.22 -13.56
CA GLN A 85 -12.23 1.39 -14.21
C GLN A 85 -13.70 1.18 -14.62
N LYS A 86 -14.06 -0.04 -15.07
CA LYS A 86 -15.40 -0.42 -15.55
C LYS A 86 -16.26 -1.12 -14.50
N SER A 87 -15.72 -1.38 -13.31
CA SER A 87 -16.45 -2.09 -12.25
C SER A 87 -17.42 -1.16 -11.53
N GLU A 88 -18.68 -1.60 -11.42
CA GLU A 88 -19.77 -0.91 -10.72
C GLU A 88 -19.86 -1.24 -9.22
N MET A 89 -19.07 -2.19 -8.74
CA MET A 89 -18.98 -2.56 -7.33
C MET A 89 -18.69 -1.36 -6.42
N HIS A 90 -19.27 -1.36 -5.21
CA HIS A 90 -19.07 -0.32 -4.21
C HIS A 90 -17.56 -0.06 -3.97
N PRO A 91 -17.09 1.21 -3.94
CA PRO A 91 -15.67 1.52 -3.93
C PRO A 91 -14.88 0.87 -2.78
N LEU A 92 -15.45 0.84 -1.58
CA LEU A 92 -14.81 0.21 -0.41
C LEU A 92 -14.65 -1.30 -0.58
N LEU A 93 -15.67 -1.99 -1.10
CA LEU A 93 -15.64 -3.44 -1.28
C LEU A 93 -14.61 -3.81 -2.36
N LYS A 94 -14.66 -3.12 -3.49
CA LYS A 94 -13.75 -3.33 -4.61
C LYS A 94 -12.28 -3.10 -4.22
N GLY A 95 -12.03 -2.01 -3.50
CA GLY A 95 -10.72 -1.70 -2.95
C GLY A 95 -10.25 -2.74 -1.93
N SER A 96 -11.12 -3.14 -1.01
CA SER A 96 -10.83 -4.17 0.01
C SER A 96 -10.43 -5.50 -0.62
N LEU A 97 -11.20 -5.98 -1.59
CA LEU A 97 -10.89 -7.22 -2.33
C LEU A 97 -9.55 -7.13 -3.06
N PHE A 98 -9.26 -5.98 -3.68
CA PHE A 98 -7.98 -5.74 -4.32
C PHE A 98 -6.82 -5.76 -3.31
N GLY A 99 -6.96 -5.11 -2.16
CA GLY A 99 -5.97 -5.12 -1.08
C GLY A 99 -5.68 -6.51 -0.55
N LEU A 100 -6.73 -7.30 -0.29
CA LEU A 100 -6.60 -8.71 0.10
C LEU A 100 -5.93 -9.55 -1.00
N GLY A 101 -6.23 -9.28 -2.27
CA GLY A 101 -5.56 -9.91 -3.41
C GLY A 101 -4.06 -9.59 -3.45
N VAL A 102 -3.68 -8.33 -3.26
CA VAL A 102 -2.28 -7.90 -3.22
C VAL A 102 -1.54 -8.55 -2.05
N TRP A 103 -2.16 -8.61 -0.87
CA TRP A 103 -1.61 -9.33 0.28
C TRP A 103 -1.37 -10.80 -0.03
N GLY A 104 -2.39 -11.50 -0.51
CA GLY A 104 -2.33 -12.92 -0.82
C GLY A 104 -1.26 -13.25 -1.86
N VAL A 105 -1.28 -12.53 -3.00
CA VAL A 105 -0.30 -12.71 -4.08
C VAL A 105 1.12 -12.38 -3.61
N SER A 106 1.30 -11.33 -2.80
CA SER A 106 2.62 -10.94 -2.33
C SER A 106 3.20 -11.94 -1.33
N TYR A 107 2.46 -12.24 -0.25
CA TYR A 107 2.98 -13.02 0.88
C TYR A 107 3.04 -14.52 0.62
N PHE A 108 2.21 -15.04 -0.29
CA PHE A 108 2.15 -16.47 -0.61
C PHE A 108 2.64 -16.79 -2.04
N GLY A 109 2.89 -15.79 -2.88
CA GLY A 109 3.39 -15.96 -4.24
C GLY A 109 4.74 -15.29 -4.47
N LEU A 110 4.74 -13.96 -4.59
CA LEU A 110 5.92 -13.19 -5.02
C LEU A 110 7.08 -13.29 -4.04
N ILE A 111 6.85 -13.03 -2.76
CA ILE A 111 7.89 -13.06 -1.72
C ILE A 111 8.54 -14.46 -1.63
N PRO A 112 7.79 -15.56 -1.44
CA PRO A 112 8.41 -16.88 -1.41
C PRO A 112 9.03 -17.27 -2.77
N GLY A 113 8.40 -16.93 -3.89
CA GLY A 113 8.93 -17.23 -5.23
C GLY A 113 10.25 -16.52 -5.55
N LEU A 114 10.48 -15.35 -4.95
CA LEU A 114 11.75 -14.59 -5.03
C LEU A 114 12.74 -14.94 -3.91
N ASN A 115 12.41 -15.94 -3.08
CA ASN A 115 13.17 -16.33 -1.89
C ASN A 115 13.42 -15.14 -0.94
N LEU A 116 12.46 -14.24 -0.80
CA LEU A 116 12.54 -13.06 0.05
C LEU A 116 11.91 -13.32 1.44
N ASN A 117 12.26 -12.51 2.43
CA ASN A 117 11.65 -12.55 3.77
C ASN A 117 10.97 -11.21 4.14
N PRO A 118 9.88 -11.23 4.93
CA PRO A 118 9.20 -12.41 5.49
C PRO A 118 8.11 -12.98 4.56
N SER A 119 8.06 -14.31 4.36
CA SER A 119 6.98 -14.98 3.63
C SER A 119 5.80 -15.32 4.55
N GLY A 120 4.57 -15.30 4.02
CA GLY A 120 3.34 -15.54 4.79
C GLY A 120 3.32 -16.88 5.53
N THR A 121 3.90 -17.95 4.96
CA THR A 121 3.97 -19.27 5.60
C THR A 121 4.96 -19.37 6.77
N LYS A 122 5.88 -18.41 6.90
CA LYS A 122 6.90 -18.38 7.97
C LYS A 122 6.57 -17.35 9.05
N MET A 123 5.60 -16.48 8.80
CA MET A 123 5.14 -15.49 9.77
C MET A 123 4.24 -16.14 10.81
N THR A 124 4.30 -15.62 12.02
CA THR A 124 3.37 -15.99 13.08
C THR A 124 1.93 -15.59 12.72
N PRO A 125 0.91 -16.27 13.25
CA PRO A 125 -0.49 -15.93 12.98
C PRO A 125 -0.84 -14.47 13.27
N SER A 126 -0.35 -13.91 14.38
CA SER A 126 -0.57 -12.52 14.77
C SER A 126 -0.03 -11.54 13.72
N ARG A 127 1.19 -11.80 13.22
CA ARG A 127 1.79 -10.95 12.19
C ARG A 127 1.14 -11.10 10.83
N ASN A 128 0.69 -12.31 10.48
CA ASN A 128 -0.12 -12.51 9.28
C ASN A 128 -1.45 -11.76 9.36
N ALA A 129 -2.14 -11.81 10.51
CA ALA A 129 -3.38 -11.09 10.75
C ALA A 129 -3.17 -9.57 10.66
N MET A 130 -2.11 -9.06 11.29
CA MET A 130 -1.71 -7.65 11.18
C MET A 130 -1.53 -7.24 9.71
N MET A 131 -0.80 -8.03 8.91
CA MET A 131 -0.57 -7.71 7.51
C MET A 131 -1.84 -7.81 6.66
N LEU A 132 -2.70 -8.79 6.90
CA LEU A 132 -4.00 -8.90 6.25
C LEU A 132 -4.85 -7.65 6.53
N LEU A 133 -4.97 -7.25 7.80
CA LEU A 133 -5.74 -6.08 8.22
C LEU A 133 -5.17 -4.78 7.67
N ALA A 134 -3.84 -4.66 7.62
CA ALA A 134 -3.17 -3.50 7.02
C ALA A 134 -3.50 -3.38 5.52
N HIS A 135 -3.48 -4.48 4.78
CA HIS A 135 -3.85 -4.48 3.36
C HIS A 135 -5.35 -4.28 3.13
N LEU A 136 -6.20 -4.72 4.05
CA LEU A 136 -7.62 -4.42 4.02
C LEU A 136 -7.85 -2.90 4.19
N ALA A 137 -7.20 -2.28 5.18
CA ALA A 137 -7.24 -0.83 5.40
C ALA A 137 -6.72 -0.05 4.18
N TRP A 138 -5.58 -0.49 3.64
CA TRP A 138 -5.03 0.07 2.40
C TRP A 138 -6.02 -0.02 1.23
N GLY A 139 -6.58 -1.21 1.00
CA GLY A 139 -7.52 -1.46 -0.09
C GLY A 139 -8.79 -0.61 0.03
N ALA A 140 -9.39 -0.56 1.22
CA ALA A 140 -10.56 0.26 1.49
C ALA A 140 -10.27 1.76 1.26
N SER A 141 -9.16 2.27 1.80
CA SER A 141 -8.71 3.66 1.59
C SER A 141 -8.44 3.98 0.12
N LEU A 142 -7.80 3.06 -0.62
CA LEU A 142 -7.53 3.20 -2.04
C LEU A 142 -8.83 3.32 -2.84
N GLY A 143 -9.77 2.40 -2.61
CA GLY A 143 -11.05 2.41 -3.29
C GLY A 143 -11.85 3.69 -3.02
N PHE A 144 -11.86 4.16 -1.77
CA PHE A 144 -12.47 5.43 -1.39
C PHE A 144 -11.81 6.63 -2.08
N ALA A 145 -10.49 6.78 -1.93
CA ALA A 145 -9.74 7.91 -2.44
C ALA A 145 -9.78 7.99 -3.98
N GLU A 146 -9.67 6.85 -4.67
CA GLU A 146 -9.77 6.80 -6.13
C GLU A 146 -11.15 7.26 -6.61
N ASN A 147 -12.22 6.82 -5.93
CA ASN A 147 -13.58 7.25 -6.25
C ASN A 147 -13.79 8.75 -5.98
N GLU A 148 -13.28 9.29 -4.87
CA GLU A 148 -13.39 10.71 -4.57
C GLU A 148 -12.62 11.57 -5.57
N LEU A 149 -11.39 11.18 -5.91
CA LEU A 149 -10.62 11.85 -6.97
C LEU A 149 -11.29 11.72 -8.35
N LYS A 150 -12.02 10.63 -8.61
CA LYS A 150 -12.78 10.43 -9.86
C LYS A 150 -13.96 11.39 -9.95
N LYS A 151 -14.73 11.53 -8.86
CA LYS A 151 -15.94 12.36 -8.78
C LYS A 151 -15.60 13.85 -8.71
N ARG A 152 -14.65 14.22 -7.85
CA ARG A 152 -14.36 15.62 -7.50
C ARG A 152 -13.09 16.18 -8.13
N GLY A 153 -12.16 15.34 -8.60
CA GLY A 153 -10.89 15.83 -9.13
C GLY A 153 -11.01 16.65 -10.42
N LYS A 154 -12.14 16.55 -11.15
CA LYS A 154 -12.43 17.44 -12.27
C LYS A 154 -12.99 18.79 -11.85
N THR A 155 -13.63 18.90 -10.69
CA THR A 155 -14.25 20.15 -10.24
C THR A 155 -13.38 20.91 -9.25
N LEU A 156 -12.70 20.21 -8.35
CA LEU A 156 -11.91 20.85 -7.29
C LEU A 156 -10.47 21.15 -7.70
N LEU A 157 -9.94 20.48 -8.72
CA LEU A 157 -8.52 20.57 -9.11
C LEU A 157 -8.33 21.10 -10.54
N ASP A 158 -9.39 21.46 -11.26
CA ASP A 158 -9.28 21.99 -12.62
C ASP A 158 -9.00 23.50 -12.68
N GLY A 159 -9.11 24.19 -11.54
CA GLY A 159 -8.92 25.65 -11.44
C GLY A 159 -9.95 26.47 -12.22
N LYS A 160 -10.96 25.84 -12.81
CA LYS A 160 -11.97 26.46 -13.69
C LYS A 160 -13.36 26.50 -13.05
N SER A 161 -13.58 25.69 -12.03
CA SER A 161 -14.85 25.62 -11.30
C SER A 161 -14.97 26.78 -10.31
N ASN A 162 -15.86 27.73 -10.58
CA ASN A 162 -16.15 28.86 -9.69
C ASN A 162 -17.12 28.40 -8.57
N PRO A 163 -16.76 28.46 -7.28
CA PRO A 163 -17.59 27.97 -6.17
C PRO A 163 -18.92 28.74 -5.98
N HIS A 164 -19.11 29.87 -6.67
CA HIS A 164 -20.30 30.73 -6.55
C HIS A 164 -21.43 30.45 -7.57
N LYS A 165 -21.41 29.34 -8.32
CA LYS A 165 -22.43 29.04 -9.36
C LYS A 165 -23.36 27.86 -9.07
N LEU A 166 -23.53 27.50 -7.80
CA LEU A 166 -24.63 26.63 -7.36
C LEU A 166 -25.60 27.49 -6.55
N GLN A 167 -26.48 28.22 -7.26
CA GLN A 167 -27.76 28.72 -6.75
C GLN A 167 -28.86 27.91 -7.40
#